data_AF-A0A2D0IX71-F1
#
_entry.id   AF-A0A2D0IX71-F1
#
_cell.length_a   1.000
_cell.length_b   1.000
_cell.length_c   1.000
_cell.angle_alpha   90.00
_cell.angle_beta   90.00
_cell.angle_gamma   90.00
#
_symmetry.space_group_name_H-M   'P 1'
#
loop_
_entity.id
_entity.type
_entity.pdbx_description
1 polymer ?
#
loop_
_entity_poly.entity_id
_entity_poly.type
_entity_poly.pdbx_seq_one_letter_code
_entity_poly.pdbx_strand_id
1 'polypeptide(L)'
;MPLSNFGEMTMMTFSAALDALKQGKPIARNGWNGKGMFLYLIKGTELQRGLKYGYGEYVGEPSFVDSICMKTADNKLVVGWLASQTDLLANDWVILG
;
A
#
# COMPACT_ATOMS: atom_id res chain seq x y z
N MET A 1 1.52 -18.24 -17.92
CA MET A 1 0.77 -17.64 -19.05
C MET A 1 1.59 -16.50 -19.62
N PRO A 2 1.75 -16.35 -20.93
CA PRO A 2 2.39 -15.16 -21.49
C PRO A 2 1.35 -14.03 -21.53
N LEU A 3 1.62 -12.92 -20.84
CA LEU A 3 0.72 -11.77 -20.79
C LEU A 3 1.16 -10.73 -21.83
N SER A 4 0.56 -10.79 -23.01
CA SER A 4 0.42 -9.66 -23.93
C SER A 4 -0.65 -8.70 -23.38
N ASN A 5 -0.41 -7.39 -23.51
CA ASN A 5 -1.21 -6.22 -23.06
C ASN A 5 -0.96 -5.70 -21.64
N PHE A 6 0.26 -5.28 -21.35
CA PHE A 6 0.43 -4.14 -20.43
C PHE A 6 0.37 -2.87 -21.28
N GLY A 7 -0.69 -2.08 -21.13
CA GLY A 7 -0.65 -0.67 -21.54
C GLY A 7 0.57 -0.02 -20.89
N GLU A 8 1.20 0.96 -21.57
CA GLU A 8 2.41 1.63 -21.07
C GLU A 8 2.26 1.95 -19.59
N MET A 9 3.08 1.29 -18.78
CA MET A 9 3.03 1.44 -17.35
C MET A 9 3.81 2.71 -17.02
N THR A 10 3.10 3.82 -16.86
CA THR A 10 3.72 5.12 -16.58
C THR A 10 4.39 5.09 -15.22
N MET A 11 5.73 5.12 -15.23
CA MET A 11 6.55 5.26 -14.05
C MET A 11 6.38 6.65 -13.43
N MET A 12 6.36 6.72 -12.10
CA MET A 12 6.15 7.96 -11.36
C MET A 12 7.01 8.07 -10.10
N THR A 13 7.11 9.29 -9.58
CA THR A 13 7.76 9.58 -8.29
C THR A 13 6.98 8.97 -7.13
N PHE A 14 7.63 8.78 -5.98
CA PHE A 14 6.94 8.32 -4.77
C PHE A 14 5.77 9.23 -4.38
N SER A 15 5.91 10.55 -4.50
CA SER A 15 4.83 11.49 -4.15
C SER A 15 3.58 11.29 -5.00
N ALA A 16 3.74 11.11 -6.32
CA ALA A 16 2.62 10.85 -7.22
C ALA A 16 1.98 9.49 -6.93
N ALA A 17 2.79 8.47 -6.64
CA ALA A 17 2.30 7.15 -6.26
C ALA A 17 1.55 7.19 -4.91
N LEU A 18 2.03 7.97 -3.94
CA LEU A 18 1.37 8.17 -2.66
C LEU A 18 0.01 8.85 -2.83
N ASP A 19 -0.13 9.79 -3.77
CA ASP A 19 -1.42 10.40 -4.06
C ASP A 19 -2.40 9.41 -4.70
N ALA A 20 -1.92 8.50 -5.56
CA ALA A 20 -2.73 7.38 -6.05
C ALA A 20 -3.13 6.42 -4.91
N LEU A 21 -2.20 6.12 -4.00
CA LEU A 21 -2.44 5.26 -2.84
C LEU A 21 -3.51 5.86 -1.89
N LYS A 22 -3.49 7.18 -1.67
CA LYS A 22 -4.55 7.89 -0.92
C LYS A 22 -5.92 7.77 -1.58
N GLN A 23 -5.97 7.61 -2.90
CA GLN A 23 -7.20 7.34 -3.68
C GLN A 23 -7.60 5.86 -3.66
N GLY A 24 -6.91 5.01 -2.88
CA GLY A 24 -7.19 3.58 -2.77
C GLY A 24 -6.61 2.73 -3.90
N LYS A 25 -5.77 3.31 -4.77
CA LYS A 25 -5.12 2.57 -5.86
C LYS A 25 -3.88 1.85 -5.33
N PRO A 26 -3.75 0.52 -5.52
CA PRO A 26 -2.52 -0.17 -5.15
C PRO A 26 -1.35 0.31 -5.99
N ILE A 27 -0.17 0.38 -5.38
CA ILE A 27 1.06 0.81 -6.06
C ILE A 27 2.17 -0.22 -5.86
N ALA A 28 3.11 -0.25 -6.80
CA ALA A 28 4.29 -1.09 -6.71
C ALA A 28 5.51 -0.38 -7.29
N ARG A 29 6.70 -0.89 -7.02
CA ARG A 29 7.92 -0.53 -7.75
C ARG A 29 7.96 -1.37 -9.03
N ASN A 30 8.37 -0.80 -10.16
CA ASN A 30 8.61 -1.56 -11.39
C ASN A 30 9.64 -2.67 -11.17
N GLY A 31 10.68 -2.41 -10.36
CA GLY A 31 11.67 -3.41 -9.97
C GLY A 31 11.15 -4.54 -9.06
N TRP A 32 9.93 -4.46 -8.51
CA TRP A 32 9.31 -5.54 -7.75
C TRP A 32 8.58 -6.56 -8.63
N ASN A 33 8.51 -6.31 -9.94
CA ASN A 33 7.67 -7.06 -10.88
C ASN A 33 8.28 -8.44 -11.19
N GLY A 34 7.94 -9.40 -10.34
CA GLY A 34 8.38 -10.79 -10.38
C GLY A 34 8.00 -11.56 -9.11
N LYS A 35 7.65 -10.86 -8.02
CA LYS A 35 7.21 -11.48 -6.75
C LYS A 35 5.81 -11.04 -6.29
N GLY A 36 5.08 -10.32 -7.17
CA GLY A 36 3.72 -9.84 -6.91
C GLY A 36 3.60 -8.98 -5.65
N MET A 37 4.59 -8.13 -5.38
CA MET A 37 4.63 -7.25 -4.21
C MET A 37 3.91 -5.94 -4.52
N PHE A 38 3.15 -5.41 -3.57
CA PHE A 38 2.46 -4.12 -3.73
C PHE A 38 2.13 -3.49 -2.39
N LEU A 39 1.88 -2.18 -2.41
CA LEU A 39 1.37 -1.39 -1.30
C LEU A 39 -0.09 -1.04 -1.54
N TYR A 40 -0.89 -1.05 -0.48
CA TYR A 40 -2.26 -0.57 -0.47
C TYR A 40 -2.56 0.12 0.87
N LEU A 41 -3.55 1.01 0.89
CA LEU A 41 -3.94 1.73 2.09
C LEU A 41 -5.06 0.99 2.82
N ILE A 42 -4.85 0.66 4.08
CA ILE A 42 -5.90 0.18 4.99
C ILE A 42 -6.41 1.38 5.77
N LYS A 43 -7.73 1.61 5.74
CA LYS A 43 -8.35 2.65 6.57
C LYS A 43 -8.38 2.22 8.04
N GLY A 44 -8.18 3.17 8.96
CA GLY A 44 -8.27 2.89 10.40
C GLY A 44 -9.60 2.24 10.79
N THR A 45 -10.70 2.65 10.14
CA THR A 45 -12.03 2.07 10.33
C THR A 45 -12.15 0.61 9.88
N GLU A 46 -11.38 0.17 8.88
CA GLU A 46 -11.33 -1.23 8.46
C GLU A 46 -10.58 -2.08 9.48
N LEU A 47 -9.48 -1.56 10.04
CA LEU A 47 -8.75 -2.24 11.15
C LEU A 47 -9.62 -2.34 12.39
N GLN A 48 -10.28 -1.25 12.78
CA GLN A 48 -11.24 -1.19 13.87
C GLN A 48 -12.32 -2.28 13.69
N ARG A 49 -12.92 -2.38 12.49
CA ARG A 49 -13.95 -3.39 12.20
C ARG A 49 -13.40 -4.81 12.25
N GLY A 50 -12.22 -5.05 11.66
CA GLY A 50 -11.61 -6.38 11.59
C GLY A 50 -11.16 -6.90 12.96
N LEU A 51 -10.64 -6.02 13.80
CA LEU A 51 -10.11 -6.35 15.13
C LEU A 51 -11.14 -6.20 16.25
N LYS A 52 -12.32 -5.62 15.95
CA LYS A 52 -13.40 -5.36 16.90
C LYS A 52 -12.93 -4.58 18.13
N TYR A 53 -12.14 -3.53 17.91
CA TYR A 53 -11.55 -2.71 18.96
C TYR A 53 -11.39 -1.25 18.50
N GLY A 54 -11.37 -0.29 19.43
CA GLY A 54 -11.20 1.13 19.13
C GLY A 54 -12.48 1.81 18.69
N TYR A 55 -13.62 1.48 19.31
CA TYR A 55 -14.94 2.04 18.98
C TYR A 55 -15.28 3.32 19.75
N GLY A 56 -14.50 3.68 20.77
CA GLY A 56 -14.76 4.83 21.63
C GLY A 56 -15.79 4.55 22.73
N GLU A 57 -15.85 3.32 23.22
CA GLU A 57 -16.77 2.85 24.26
C GLU A 57 -16.37 3.33 25.66
N TYR A 58 -15.13 3.78 25.86
CA TYR A 58 -14.65 4.31 27.14
C TYR A 58 -13.67 5.49 26.98
N VAL A 59 -13.54 6.29 28.05
CA VAL A 59 -12.65 7.45 28.09
C VAL A 59 -11.20 7.00 27.98
N GLY A 60 -10.51 7.50 26.95
CA GLY A 60 -9.10 7.16 26.69
C GLY A 60 -8.91 5.90 25.84
N GLU A 61 -9.95 5.34 25.23
CA GLU A 61 -9.79 4.24 24.28
C GLU A 61 -8.96 4.67 23.05
N PRO A 62 -7.95 3.89 22.65
CA PRO A 62 -7.17 4.18 21.46
C PRO A 62 -7.98 3.96 20.17
N SER A 63 -7.66 4.73 19.13
CA SER A 63 -8.22 4.55 17.78
C SER A 63 -7.16 4.06 16.80
N PHE A 64 -7.60 3.31 15.79
CA PHE A 64 -6.74 2.91 14.68
C PHE A 64 -6.55 4.07 13.70
N VAL A 65 -5.33 4.20 13.18
CA VAL A 65 -4.98 5.14 12.11
C VAL A 65 -4.91 4.43 10.76
N ASP A 66 -5.06 5.19 9.67
CA ASP A 66 -4.78 4.70 8.32
C ASP A 66 -3.34 4.19 8.24
N SER A 67 -3.16 3.03 7.59
CA SER A 67 -1.86 2.35 7.54
C SER A 67 -1.57 1.84 6.14
N ILE A 68 -0.34 2.08 5.68
CA ILE A 68 0.14 1.45 4.44
C ILE A 68 0.46 -0.01 4.75
N CYS A 69 -0.17 -0.91 4.02
CA CYS A 69 0.10 -2.34 4.10
C CYS A 69 0.87 -2.79 2.86
N MET A 70 1.85 -3.66 3.07
CA MET A 70 2.60 -4.30 2.01
C MET A 70 2.18 -5.77 1.89
N LYS A 71 1.89 -6.23 0.68
CA LYS A 71 1.94 -7.65 0.34
C LYS A 71 3.35 -8.00 -0.11
N THR A 72 3.99 -8.95 0.58
CA THR A 72 5.38 -9.35 0.33
C THR A 72 5.49 -10.42 -0.75
N ALA A 73 6.73 -10.70 -1.16
CA ALA A 73 7.05 -11.78 -2.08
C ALA A 73 6.55 -13.15 -1.59
N ASP A 74 6.70 -13.41 -0.29
CA ASP A 74 6.35 -14.68 0.37
C ASP A 74 4.87 -14.75 0.76
N ASN A 75 4.05 -13.91 0.14
CA ASN A 75 2.61 -13.83 0.35
C ASN A 75 2.21 -13.56 1.82
N LYS A 76 2.93 -12.63 2.46
CA LYS A 76 2.59 -12.11 3.79
C LYS A 76 2.10 -10.67 3.69
N LEU A 77 1.30 -10.25 4.67
CA LEU A 77 0.86 -8.88 4.82
C LEU A 77 1.63 -8.22 5.96
N VAL A 78 2.22 -7.06 5.69
CA VAL A 78 2.93 -6.23 6.67
C VAL A 78 2.18 -4.92 6.79
N VAL A 79 1.43 -4.78 7.87
CA VAL A 79 0.71 -3.55 8.22
C VAL A 79 1.70 -2.58 8.89
N GLY A 80 1.63 -1.30 8.52
CA GLY A 80 2.58 -0.30 9.02
C GLY A 80 3.89 -0.29 8.24
N TRP A 81 3.84 -0.53 6.94
CA TRP A 81 5.02 -0.45 6.08
C TRP A 81 5.61 0.97 6.13
N LEU A 82 6.92 1.04 6.30
CA LEU A 82 7.69 2.28 6.37
C LEU A 82 8.49 2.46 5.09
N ALA A 83 8.35 3.63 4.45
CA ALA A 83 9.16 3.97 3.30
C ALA A 83 10.61 4.19 3.72
N SER A 84 11.53 3.45 3.11
CA SER A 84 12.96 3.71 3.21
C SER A 84 13.35 4.95 2.40
N GLN A 85 14.55 5.49 2.64
CA GLN A 85 15.08 6.57 1.79
C GLN A 85 15.14 6.16 0.31
N THR A 86 15.45 4.89 0.02
CA THR A 86 15.46 4.37 -1.35
C THR A 86 14.06 4.30 -1.97
N ASP A 87 13.02 4.07 -1.17
CA ASP A 87 11.63 4.11 -1.64
C ASP A 87 11.20 5.53 -2.01
N LEU A 88 11.52 6.49 -1.13
CA LEU A 88 11.17 7.90 -1.27
C LEU A 88 11.83 8.57 -2.48
N LEU A 89 13.10 8.21 -2.76
CA LEU A 89 13.90 8.85 -3.83
C LEU A 89 13.69 8.24 -5.21
N ALA A 90 12.92 7.18 -5.33
CA ALA A 90 12.83 6.44 -6.56
C ALA A 90 11.63 6.82 -7.43
N ASN A 91 11.79 6.59 -8.75
CA ASN A 91 10.93 7.16 -9.80
C ASN A 91 10.28 6.11 -10.69
N ASP A 92 10.41 4.84 -10.33
CA ASP A 92 9.83 3.68 -11.01
C ASP A 92 8.59 3.14 -10.27
N TRP A 93 7.85 4.00 -9.57
CA TRP A 93 6.57 3.59 -8.99
C TRP A 93 5.50 3.47 -10.08
N VAL A 94 4.59 2.53 -9.92
CA VAL A 94 3.51 2.25 -10.87
C VAL A 94 2.21 1.99 -10.12
N ILE A 95 1.08 2.34 -10.72
CA ILE A 95 -0.25 1.98 -10.25
C ILE A 95 -0.60 0.59 -10.78
N LEU A 96 -1.15 -0.27 -9.93
CA LEU A 96 -1.70 -1.56 -10.35
C LEU A 96 -3.19 -1.37 -10.70
N GLY A 97 -3.59 -1.91 -11.85
CA GLY A 97 -4.98 -1.94 -12.34
C GLY A 97 -5.74 -3.16 -11.85
#